data_AF-A0A061SD51-F1
#
_entry.id   AF-A0A061SD51-F1
#
_cell.length_a   1.000
_cell.length_b   1.000
_cell.length_c   1.000
_cell.angle_alpha   90.00
_cell.angle_beta   90.00
_cell.angle_gamma   90.00
#
_symmetry.space_group_name_H-M   'P 1'
#
loop_
_entity.id
_entity.type
_entity.pdbx_description
1 polymer ?
#
loop_
_entity_poly.entity_id
_entity_poly.type
_entity_poly.pdbx_seq_one_letter_code
_entity_poly.pdbx_strand_id
1 'polypeptide(L)'
;SKFLDFLDTVFIILRKKDEQLSFLHVYHHGSIGLMWGIVLRTGNGAGTAAYGAWINSFIHVLMYSHYLVTSFGVRNPLKKCLTAAQICQFYSCVAHALAVMVSIAVGVETSVPKQLAALQIAYHFSMIALFSAFYRQKFHRAKAKST
;
A
#
# COMPACT_ATOMS: atom_id res chain seq x y z
N SER A 1 6.13 -12.70 -0.17
CA SER A 1 5.02 -11.89 0.37
C SER A 1 3.85 -11.72 -0.60
N LYS A 2 4.05 -11.25 -1.83
CA LYS A 2 2.97 -10.88 -2.77
C LYS A 2 1.95 -11.99 -3.11
N PHE A 3 2.38 -13.26 -3.16
CA PHE A 3 1.46 -14.39 -3.33
C PHE A 3 0.61 -14.69 -2.09
N LEU A 4 1.13 -14.42 -0.88
CA LEU A 4 0.37 -14.52 0.36
C LEU A 4 -0.63 -13.36 0.49
N ASP A 5 -0.34 -12.20 -0.11
CA ASP A 5 -1.29 -11.09 -0.18
C ASP A 5 -2.54 -11.45 -1.01
N PHE A 6 -2.46 -12.40 -1.95
CA PHE A 6 -3.66 -12.95 -2.62
C PHE A 6 -4.52 -13.79 -1.67
N LEU A 7 -3.96 -14.37 -0.60
CA LEU A 7 -4.75 -15.04 0.42
C LEU A 7 -5.67 -14.07 1.14
N ASP A 8 -5.31 -12.79 1.25
CA ASP A 8 -6.20 -11.76 1.81
C ASP A 8 -7.48 -11.65 0.98
N THR A 9 -7.36 -11.67 -0.36
CA THR A 9 -8.50 -11.74 -1.29
C THR A 9 -9.29 -13.03 -1.13
N VAL A 10 -8.61 -14.19 -1.00
CA VAL A 10 -9.27 -15.49 -0.78
C VAL A 10 -10.05 -15.50 0.54
N PHE A 11 -9.48 -15.01 1.64
CA PHE A 11 -10.15 -14.93 2.94
C PHE A 11 -11.32 -13.94 2.94
N ILE A 12 -11.25 -12.83 2.20
CA ILE A 12 -12.37 -11.89 2.03
C ILE A 12 -13.54 -12.57 1.31
N ILE A 13 -13.26 -13.29 0.22
CA ILE A 13 -14.25 -14.05 -0.55
C ILE A 13 -14.87 -15.15 0.34
N LEU A 14 -14.03 -15.92 1.04
CA LEU A 14 -14.49 -17.00 1.93
C LEU A 14 -15.31 -16.49 3.11
N ARG A 15 -15.00 -15.31 3.67
CA ARG A 15 -15.78 -14.69 4.75
C ARG A 15 -17.00 -13.92 4.26
N LYS A 16 -17.28 -13.92 2.94
CA LYS A 16 -18.35 -13.13 2.29
C LYS A 16 -18.37 -11.66 2.73
N LYS A 17 -17.19 -11.08 2.93
CA LYS A 17 -17.05 -9.67 3.31
C LYS A 17 -16.87 -8.81 2.08
N ASP A 18 -17.86 -8.80 1.20
CA ASP A 18 -17.81 -8.08 -0.08
C ASP A 18 -17.56 -6.58 0.09
N GLU A 19 -17.90 -6.00 1.26
CA GLU A 19 -17.54 -4.63 1.63
C GLU A 19 -16.02 -4.37 1.69
N GLN A 20 -15.19 -5.41 1.90
CA GLN A 20 -13.73 -5.33 1.89
C GLN A 20 -13.15 -5.51 0.48
N LEU A 21 -13.90 -6.12 -0.44
CA LEU A 21 -13.54 -6.36 -1.85
C LEU A 21 -13.78 -5.12 -2.72
N SER A 22 -13.34 -3.96 -2.23
CA SER A 22 -13.50 -2.68 -2.92
C SER A 22 -12.68 -2.62 -4.22
N PHE A 23 -13.05 -1.73 -5.14
CA PHE A 23 -12.26 -1.44 -6.34
C PHE A 23 -10.78 -1.16 -6.01
N LEU A 24 -10.51 -0.46 -4.91
CA LEU A 24 -9.15 -0.19 -4.42
C LEU A 24 -8.38 -1.48 -4.11
N HIS A 25 -9.04 -2.47 -3.50
CA HIS A 25 -8.43 -3.76 -3.18
C HIS A 25 -8.04 -4.52 -4.45
N VAL A 26 -8.97 -4.63 -5.40
CA VAL A 26 -8.74 -5.33 -6.68
C VAL A 26 -7.69 -4.62 -7.52
N TYR A 27 -7.77 -3.29 -7.62
CA TYR A 27 -6.77 -2.49 -8.34
C TYR A 27 -5.37 -2.69 -7.74
N HIS A 28 -5.23 -2.58 -6.42
CA HIS A 28 -3.95 -2.77 -5.75
C HIS A 28 -3.43 -4.20 -5.93
N HIS A 29 -4.16 -5.23 -5.51
CA HIS A 29 -3.67 -6.61 -5.57
C HIS A 29 -3.45 -7.12 -7.00
N GLY A 30 -4.22 -6.65 -7.98
CA GLY A 30 -4.01 -6.97 -9.39
C GLY A 30 -2.76 -6.31 -9.99
N SER A 31 -2.50 -5.04 -9.63
CA SER A 31 -1.39 -4.26 -10.21
C SER A 31 -0.06 -4.47 -9.49
N ILE A 32 -0.08 -4.68 -8.18
CA ILE A 32 1.11 -4.68 -7.31
C ILE A 32 2.04 -5.88 -7.57
N GLY A 33 1.48 -6.98 -8.09
CA GLY A 33 2.24 -8.14 -8.56
C GLY A 33 2.96 -7.86 -9.88
N LEU A 34 2.28 -7.21 -10.84
CA LEU A 34 2.88 -6.80 -12.11
C LEU A 34 4.01 -5.79 -11.90
N MET A 35 3.79 -4.79 -11.05
CA MET A 35 4.80 -3.76 -10.74
C MET A 35 6.06 -4.38 -10.13
N TRP A 36 5.91 -5.30 -9.18
CA TRP A 36 7.07 -6.01 -8.60
C TRP A 36 7.73 -6.98 -9.58
N GLY A 37 6.97 -7.60 -10.49
CA GLY A 37 7.51 -8.42 -11.57
C GLY A 37 8.46 -7.64 -12.49
N ILE A 38 8.14 -6.37 -12.80
CA ILE A 38 9.01 -5.49 -13.58
C ILE A 38 10.30 -5.16 -12.82
N VAL A 39 10.20 -4.81 -11.53
CA VAL A 39 11.36 -4.50 -10.68
C VAL A 39 12.30 -5.70 -10.54
N LEU A 40 11.76 -6.89 -10.31
CA LEU A 40 12.55 -8.12 -10.22
C LEU A 40 13.22 -8.49 -11.54
N ARG A 41 12.51 -8.41 -12.67
CA ARG A 41 13.08 -8.72 -13.98
C ARG A 41 14.20 -7.79 -14.41
N THR A 42 14.21 -6.56 -13.90
CA THR A 42 15.29 -5.59 -14.18
C THR A 42 16.47 -5.71 -13.22
N GLY A 43 16.47 -6.68 -12.30
CA GLY A 43 17.55 -6.88 -11.32
C GLY A 43 17.56 -5.85 -10.18
N ASN A 44 16.60 -4.93 -10.14
CA ASN A 44 16.52 -3.84 -9.15
C ASN A 44 15.73 -4.25 -7.90
N GLY A 45 15.66 -5.54 -7.57
CA GLY A 45 14.94 -6.03 -6.40
C GLY A 45 15.63 -5.74 -5.06
N ALA A 46 16.89 -5.30 -5.10
CA ALA A 46 17.74 -5.05 -3.94
C ALA A 46 18.09 -3.56 -3.79
N GLY A 47 18.74 -3.20 -2.67
CA GLY A 47 19.17 -1.84 -2.39
C GLY A 47 17.98 -0.89 -2.19
N THR A 48 18.01 0.24 -2.88
CA THR A 48 17.07 1.36 -2.72
C THR A 48 15.61 0.98 -2.97
N ALA A 49 15.33 0.03 -3.86
CA ALA A 49 13.97 -0.48 -4.11
C ALA A 49 13.40 -1.31 -2.94
N ALA A 50 14.25 -1.82 -2.04
CA ALA A 50 13.83 -2.64 -0.90
C ALA A 50 13.09 -1.83 0.17
N TYR A 51 13.27 -0.51 0.22
CA TYR A 51 12.59 0.38 1.18
C TYR A 51 11.07 0.22 1.12
N GLY A 52 10.50 0.23 -0.09
CA GLY A 52 9.05 0.08 -0.28
C GLY A 52 8.52 -1.27 0.20
N ALA A 53 9.30 -2.35 0.02
CA ALA A 53 8.93 -3.67 0.54
C ALA A 53 9.04 -3.75 2.07
N TRP A 54 10.06 -3.12 2.65
CA TRP A 54 10.27 -3.08 4.08
C TRP A 54 9.13 -2.34 4.80
N ILE A 55 8.82 -1.11 4.39
CA ILE A 55 7.75 -0.32 5.02
C ILE A 55 6.37 -0.97 4.81
N ASN A 56 6.15 -1.58 3.65
CA ASN A 56 4.92 -2.34 3.40
C ASN A 56 4.79 -3.51 4.36
N SER A 57 5.87 -4.28 4.56
CA SER A 57 5.87 -5.42 5.49
C SER A 57 5.57 -4.96 6.92
N PHE A 58 6.17 -3.84 7.35
CA PHE A 58 5.89 -3.24 8.65
C PHE A 58 4.41 -2.87 8.83
N ILE A 59 3.82 -2.18 7.85
CA ILE A 59 2.40 -1.81 7.90
C ILE A 59 1.48 -3.04 7.82
N HIS A 60 1.85 -4.06 7.05
CA HIS A 60 1.10 -5.32 7.01
C HIS A 60 1.12 -6.04 8.35
N VAL A 61 2.22 -6.02 9.10
CA VAL A 61 2.25 -6.56 10.47
C VAL A 61 1.23 -5.86 11.37
N LEU A 62 1.15 -4.52 11.30
CA LEU A 62 0.15 -3.75 12.06
C LEU A 62 -1.29 -4.07 11.62
N MET A 63 -1.51 -4.22 10.31
CA MET A 63 -2.81 -4.56 9.75
C MET A 63 -3.28 -5.96 10.16
N TYR A 64 -2.42 -6.97 10.03
CA TYR A 64 -2.76 -8.33 10.43
C TYR A 64 -2.93 -8.46 11.95
N SER A 65 -2.16 -7.71 12.74
CA SER A 65 -2.37 -7.62 14.19
C SER A 65 -3.75 -7.05 14.53
N HIS A 66 -4.20 -6.02 13.79
CA HIS A 66 -5.57 -5.51 13.94
C HIS A 66 -6.62 -6.56 13.59
N TYR A 67 -6.45 -7.29 12.48
CA TYR A 67 -7.38 -8.35 12.10
C TYR A 67 -7.44 -9.48 13.12
N LEU A 68 -6.30 -9.87 13.69
CA LEU A 68 -6.23 -10.85 14.77
C LEU A 68 -7.05 -10.39 15.98
N VAL A 69 -6.83 -9.17 16.47
CA VAL A 69 -7.59 -8.62 17.61
C VAL A 69 -9.09 -8.57 17.32
N THR A 70 -9.49 -8.13 16.13
CA THR A 70 -10.92 -8.09 15.76
C THR A 70 -11.54 -9.47 15.56
N SER A 71 -10.73 -10.50 15.32
CA SER A 71 -11.23 -11.89 15.20
C SER A 71 -11.70 -12.46 16.53
N PHE A 72 -11.15 -11.99 17.65
CA PHE A 72 -11.62 -12.30 19.01
C PHE A 72 -12.88 -11.51 19.44
N GLY A 73 -13.52 -10.77 18.51
CA GLY A 73 -14.71 -9.98 18.81
C GLY A 73 -14.45 -8.65 19.50
N VAL A 74 -13.19 -8.30 19.77
CA VAL A 74 -12.82 -7.04 20.42
C VAL A 74 -12.83 -5.89 19.41
N ARG A 75 -13.59 -4.83 19.72
CA ARG A 75 -13.62 -3.60 18.90
C ARG A 75 -12.33 -2.81 19.11
N ASN A 76 -11.42 -2.90 18.15
CA ASN A 76 -10.14 -2.18 18.22
C ASN A 76 -10.31 -0.68 17.82
N PRO A 77 -10.06 0.28 18.73
CA PRO A 77 -10.20 1.73 18.45
C PRO A 77 -9.12 2.27 17.50
N LEU A 78 -8.00 1.55 17.32
CA LEU A 78 -6.85 1.98 16.51
C LEU A 78 -7.09 1.89 15.00
N LYS A 79 -8.27 1.46 14.55
CA LYS A 79 -8.62 1.33 13.13
C LYS A 79 -8.37 2.62 12.32
N LYS A 80 -8.69 3.79 12.91
CA LYS A 80 -8.45 5.09 12.25
C LYS A 80 -6.96 5.40 12.13
N CYS A 81 -6.19 5.12 13.17
CA CYS A 81 -4.74 5.30 13.18
C CYS A 81 -4.06 4.39 12.16
N LEU A 82 -4.54 3.14 12.00
CA LEU A 82 -4.02 2.21 11.01
C LEU A 82 -4.23 2.71 9.57
N THR A 83 -5.41 3.24 9.24
CA THR A 83 -5.65 3.83 7.91
C THR A 83 -4.79 5.07 7.67
N ALA A 84 -4.57 5.90 8.69
CA ALA A 84 -3.64 7.01 8.60
C ALA A 84 -2.20 6.53 8.36
N ALA A 85 -1.75 5.49 9.06
CA ALA A 85 -0.43 4.89 8.87
C ALA A 85 -0.22 4.34 7.45
N GLN A 86 -1.25 3.71 6.86
CA GLN A 86 -1.23 3.25 5.46
C GLN A 86 -1.08 4.42 4.47
N ILE A 87 -1.76 5.55 4.71
CA ILE A 87 -1.61 6.74 3.87
C ILE A 87 -0.21 7.36 4.04
N CYS A 88 0.29 7.45 5.27
CA CYS A 88 1.64 7.93 5.57
C CYS A 88 2.71 7.07 4.90
N GLN A 89 2.54 5.74 4.84
CA GLN A 89 3.41 4.83 4.09
C GLN A 89 3.53 5.26 2.63
N PHE A 90 2.42 5.55 1.96
CA PHE A 90 2.48 5.93 0.55
C PHE A 90 3.21 7.27 0.33
N TYR A 91 2.98 8.26 1.20
CA TYR A 91 3.73 9.52 1.16
C TYR A 91 5.23 9.32 1.40
N SER A 92 5.58 8.47 2.36
CA SER A 92 6.97 8.10 2.64
C SER A 92 7.64 7.43 1.42
N CYS A 93 6.94 6.52 0.73
CA CYS A 93 7.44 5.92 -0.51
C CYS A 93 7.62 6.93 -1.66
N VAL A 94 6.75 7.95 -1.76
CA VAL A 94 6.89 9.04 -2.75
C VAL A 94 8.10 9.90 -2.40
N ALA A 95 8.24 10.32 -1.14
CA ALA A 95 9.38 11.12 -0.69
C ALA A 95 10.72 10.40 -0.93
N HIS A 96 10.77 9.11 -0.62
CA HIS A 96 11.92 8.26 -0.93
C HIS A 96 12.20 8.22 -2.44
N ALA A 97 11.21 7.97 -3.29
CA ALA A 97 11.41 7.92 -4.73
C ALA A 97 11.87 9.26 -5.34
N LEU A 98 11.40 10.38 -4.80
CA LEU A 98 11.89 11.72 -5.16
C LEU A 98 13.35 11.92 -4.75
N ALA A 99 13.73 11.52 -3.54
CA ALA A 99 15.12 11.56 -3.09
C ALA A 99 16.05 10.76 -4.02
N VAL A 100 15.62 9.57 -4.45
CA VAL A 100 16.34 8.76 -5.44
C VAL A 100 16.52 9.48 -6.76
N MET A 101 15.48 10.14 -7.28
CA MET A 101 15.61 10.91 -8.53
C MET A 101 16.60 12.08 -8.39
N VAL A 102 16.63 12.75 -7.24
CA VAL A 102 17.61 13.80 -6.96
C VAL A 102 19.03 13.21 -6.89
N SER A 103 19.22 12.09 -6.19
CA SER A 103 20.52 11.40 -6.13
C SER A 103 21.01 10.94 -7.50
N ILE A 104 20.11 10.51 -8.40
CA ILE A 104 20.45 10.20 -9.80
C ILE A 104 20.87 11.47 -10.55
N ALA A 105 20.14 12.58 -10.37
CA ALA A 105 20.44 13.84 -11.06
C ALA A 105 21.79 14.46 -10.65
N VAL A 106 22.20 14.27 -9.39
CA VAL A 106 23.49 14.75 -8.86
C VAL A 106 24.62 13.72 -9.09
N GLY A 107 24.32 12.55 -9.67
CA GLY A 107 25.32 11.53 -10.01
C GLY A 107 25.79 10.64 -8.85
N VAL A 108 25.09 10.67 -7.71
CA VAL A 108 25.40 9.86 -6.52
C VAL A 108 24.84 8.43 -6.67
N GLU A 109 23.66 8.30 -7.28
CA GLU A 109 22.99 7.01 -7.51
C GLU A 109 23.02 6.67 -9.01
N THR A 110 23.64 5.55 -9.37
CA THR A 110 23.72 5.07 -10.77
C THR A 110 23.11 3.68 -10.97
N SER A 111 22.78 2.99 -9.87
CA SER A 111 22.24 1.63 -9.84
C SER A 111 20.80 1.54 -10.32
N VAL A 112 19.96 2.50 -9.96
CA VAL A 112 18.51 2.44 -10.22
C VAL A 112 18.14 3.24 -11.47
N PRO A 113 17.47 2.61 -12.48
CA PRO A 113 16.94 3.34 -13.63
C PRO A 113 15.90 4.40 -13.23
N LYS A 114 16.05 5.63 -13.75
CA LYS A 114 15.11 6.75 -13.52
C LYS A 114 13.66 6.39 -13.85
N GLN A 115 13.44 5.51 -14.81
CA GLN A 115 12.11 5.04 -15.23
C GLN A 115 11.42 4.24 -14.12
N LEU A 116 12.16 3.46 -13.32
CA LEU A 116 11.59 2.71 -12.20
C LEU A 116 11.20 3.65 -11.05
N ALA A 117 12.01 4.67 -10.78
CA ALA A 117 11.66 5.71 -9.80
C ALA A 117 10.41 6.50 -10.23
N ALA A 118 10.33 6.89 -11.51
CA ALA A 118 9.13 7.56 -12.06
C ALA A 118 7.88 6.68 -12.01
N LEU A 119 8.00 5.38 -12.35
CA LEU A 119 6.92 4.40 -12.24
C LEU A 119 6.45 4.25 -10.79
N GLN A 120 7.38 4.19 -9.83
CA GLN A 120 7.06 4.12 -8.40
C GLN A 120 6.28 5.36 -7.93
N ILE A 121 6.69 6.56 -8.37
CA ILE A 121 6.00 7.82 -8.04
C ILE A 121 4.58 7.79 -8.60
N ALA A 122 4.41 7.48 -9.90
CA ALA A 122 3.10 7.43 -10.55
C ALA A 122 2.15 6.45 -9.86
N TYR A 123 2.65 5.26 -9.50
CA TYR A 123 1.87 4.25 -8.79
C TYR A 123 1.45 4.69 -7.39
N HIS A 124 2.34 5.29 -6.61
CA HIS A 124 2.00 5.74 -5.26
C HIS A 124 1.04 6.94 -5.26
N PHE A 125 1.11 7.81 -6.26
CA PHE A 125 0.11 8.86 -6.45
C PHE A 125 -1.28 8.31 -6.73
N SER A 126 -1.40 7.28 -7.58
CA SER A 126 -2.71 6.63 -7.81
C SER A 126 -3.24 6.00 -6.52
N MET A 127 -2.39 5.34 -5.75
CA MET A 127 -2.76 4.75 -4.46
C MET A 127 -3.21 5.80 -3.44
N ILE A 128 -2.51 6.92 -3.31
CA ILE A 128 -2.91 8.04 -2.44
C ILE A 128 -4.29 8.58 -2.84
N ALA A 129 -4.54 8.76 -4.13
CA ALA A 129 -5.82 9.26 -4.62
C ALA A 129 -6.97 8.30 -4.28
N LEU A 130 -6.81 7.00 -4.54
CA LEU A 130 -7.84 5.99 -4.25
C LEU A 130 -8.05 5.81 -2.74
N PHE A 131 -6.99 5.76 -1.93
CA PHE A 131 -7.11 5.66 -0.47
C PHE A 131 -7.76 6.90 0.14
N SER A 132 -7.40 8.10 -0.35
CA SER A 132 -8.00 9.35 0.12
C SER A 132 -9.48 9.44 -0.26
N ALA A 133 -9.86 8.98 -1.46
CA ALA A 133 -11.25 8.89 -1.87
C ALA A 133 -12.04 7.90 -0.99
N PHE A 134 -11.47 6.72 -0.72
CA PHE A 134 -12.07 5.73 0.17
C PHE A 134 -12.26 6.26 1.61
N TYR A 135 -11.24 6.94 2.15
CA TYR A 135 -11.29 7.54 3.48
C TYR A 135 -12.40 8.60 3.59
N ARG A 136 -12.49 9.51 2.61
CA ARG A 136 -13.56 10.52 2.54
C ARG A 136 -14.94 9.90 2.43
N GLN A 137 -15.12 8.89 1.58
CA GLN A 137 -16.40 8.21 1.40
C GLN A 137 -16.87 7.54 2.69
N LYS A 138 -15.98 6.88 3.44
CA LYS A 138 -16.29 6.31 4.75
C LYS A 138 -16.66 7.36 5.79
N PHE A 139 -15.94 8.49 5.81
CA PHE A 139 -16.21 9.58 6.75
C PHE A 139 -17.58 10.22 6.49
N HIS A 140 -17.89 10.52 5.22
CA HIS A 140 -19.18 11.11 4.84
C HIS A 140 -20.36 10.16 5.12
N ARG A 141 -20.22 8.86 4.83
CA ARG A 141 -21.25 7.85 5.16
C ARG A 141 -21.45 7.68 6.67
N ALA A 142 -20.38 7.80 7.47
CA ALA A 142 -20.50 7.74 8.94
C ALA A 142 -21.26 8.96 9.50
N LYS A 143 -21.00 10.16 8.93
CA LYS A 143 -21.70 11.40 9.32
C LYS A 143 -23.18 11.39 8.93
N ALA A 144 -23.53 10.84 7.76
CA ALA A 144 -24.92 10.74 7.30
C ALA A 144 -25.77 9.70 8.06
N LYS A 145 -25.14 8.73 8.75
CA LYS A 145 -25.84 7.75 9.61
C LYS A 145 -26.05 8.25 11.05
N SER A 146 -25.43 9.36 11.44
CA SER A 146 -25.58 9.96 12.78
C SER A 146 -26.55 11.15 12.81
N THR A 147 -27.17 11.46 11.67
CA THR A 147 -28.23 12.46 11.47
C THR A 147 -29.50 11.73 11.11
#